data_AF-A0A0R3RM71-F1
#
_entry.id   AF-A0A0R3RM71-F1
#
_cell.length_a   1.000
_cell.length_b   1.000
_cell.length_c   1.000
_cell.angle_alpha   90.00
_cell.angle_beta   90.00
_cell.angle_gamma   90.00
#
_symmetry.space_group_name_H-M   'P 1'
#
loop_
_entity.id
_entity.type
_entity.pdbx_description
1 polymer ?
#
loop_
_entity_poly.entity_id
_entity_poly.type
_entity_poly.pdbx_seq_one_letter_code
_entity_poly.pdbx_strand_id
1 'polypeptide(L)'
;MQSSLTDEEVEQLEAKRKKLIESISRKIVVLDEERNAIDEDFNLNETLKNEVFNDLTQTGDSAVLEKIEKNLAQNSQLCRLETRLRMQLDRLHSLSMSNENVDKELITARTERLKRQLDDQTILRRAFDRRDAEVDKYIFSRLNDERRSQWRIYKETWKRLTTERQEIDERLFLGREQINALRSVQPHISLPYINK
;
A
#
# COMPACT_ATOMS: atom_id res chain seq x y z
N MET A 1 -11.36 -29.37 33.81
CA MET A 1 -10.72 -28.29 34.58
C MET A 1 -9.99 -27.39 33.59
N GLN A 2 -10.45 -26.16 33.38
CA GLN A 2 -9.64 -25.19 32.65
C GLN A 2 -8.43 -24.88 33.54
N SER A 3 -7.23 -25.24 33.09
CA SER A 3 -6.00 -24.82 33.76
C SER A 3 -5.95 -23.30 33.65
N SER A 4 -6.21 -22.59 34.75
CA SER A 4 -5.95 -21.16 34.81
C SER A 4 -4.44 -20.97 34.71
N LEU A 5 -4.02 -20.01 33.87
CA LEU A 5 -2.62 -19.58 33.83
C LEU A 5 -2.18 -19.17 35.23
N THR A 6 -0.95 -19.52 35.59
CA THR A 6 -0.30 -19.02 36.81
C THR A 6 0.02 -17.53 36.68
N ASP A 7 0.15 -16.84 37.80
CA ASP A 7 0.50 -15.41 37.81
C ASP A 7 1.83 -15.13 37.09
N GLU A 8 2.80 -16.06 37.19
CA GLU A 8 4.07 -15.97 36.47
C GLU A 8 3.89 -16.09 34.96
N GLU A 9 3.03 -17.00 34.49
CA GLU A 9 2.71 -17.13 33.05
C GLU A 9 1.98 -15.89 32.53
N VAL A 10 1.08 -15.30 33.32
CA VAL A 10 0.40 -14.05 32.98
C VAL A 10 1.39 -12.89 32.88
N GLU A 11 2.31 -12.75 33.84
CA GLU A 11 3.35 -11.72 33.81
C GLU A 11 4.29 -11.87 32.61
N GLN A 12 4.70 -13.11 32.28
CA GLN A 12 5.52 -13.39 31.11
C GLN A 12 4.79 -13.05 29.79
N LEU A 13 3.49 -13.35 29.69
CA LEU A 13 2.67 -12.99 28.53
C LEU A 13 2.53 -11.47 28.38
N GLU A 14 2.30 -10.76 29.48
CA GLU A 14 2.25 -9.29 29.48
C GLU A 14 3.59 -8.68 29.06
N ALA A 15 4.71 -9.22 29.55
CA ALA A 15 6.04 -8.77 29.14
C ALA A 15 6.28 -8.98 27.63
N LYS A 16 5.88 -10.13 27.09
CA LYS A 16 5.94 -10.42 25.64
C LYS A 16 5.06 -9.47 24.84
N ARG A 17 3.82 -9.22 25.29
CA ARG A 17 2.88 -8.28 24.64
C ARG A 17 3.48 -6.87 24.55
N LYS A 18 4.02 -6.36 25.66
CA LYS A 18 4.65 -5.02 25.72
C LYS A 18 5.85 -4.92 24.77
N LYS A 19 6.76 -5.91 24.80
CA LYS A 19 7.91 -5.97 23.88
C LYS A 19 7.49 -5.99 22.41
N LEU A 20 6.43 -6.73 22.09
CA LEU A 20 5.91 -6.79 20.72
C LEU A 20 5.31 -5.46 20.27
N ILE A 21 4.50 -4.81 21.11
CA ILE A 21 3.97 -3.46 20.85
C ILE A 21 5.12 -2.47 20.59
N GLU A 22 6.15 -2.49 21.43
CA GLU A 22 7.32 -1.62 21.31
C GLU A 22 8.07 -1.86 19.99
N SER A 23 8.29 -3.13 19.64
CA SER A 23 8.94 -3.51 18.39
C SER A 23 8.17 -3.06 17.15
N ILE A 24 6.85 -3.27 17.12
CA ILE A 24 5.99 -2.83 16.00
C ILE A 24 5.96 -1.29 15.93
N SER A 25 5.89 -0.61 17.07
CA SER A 25 5.89 0.85 17.13
C SER A 25 7.17 1.44 16.53
N ARG A 26 8.34 0.87 16.85
CA ARG A 26 9.61 1.26 16.21
C ARG A 26 9.59 1.06 14.70
N LYS A 27 9.05 -0.09 14.24
CA LYS A 27 8.95 -0.37 12.80
C LYS A 27 8.04 0.62 12.07
N ILE A 28 6.94 1.06 12.70
CA ILE A 28 6.05 2.08 12.15
C ILE A 28 6.80 3.41 11.95
N VAL A 29 7.61 3.83 12.93
CA VAL A 29 8.41 5.07 12.81
C VAL A 29 9.34 5.00 11.59
N VAL A 30 10.07 3.89 11.42
CA VAL A 30 10.95 3.69 10.26
C VAL A 30 10.15 3.73 8.94
N LEU A 31 8.99 3.08 8.89
CA LEU A 31 8.13 3.09 7.70
C LEU A 31 7.58 4.50 7.39
N ASP A 32 7.25 5.30 8.41
CA ASP A 32 6.82 6.68 8.22
C ASP A 32 7.97 7.56 7.69
N GLU A 33 9.22 7.32 8.12
CA GLU A 33 10.42 7.98 7.57
C GLU A 33 10.67 7.59 6.10
N GLU A 34 10.60 6.30 5.77
CA GLU A 34 10.69 5.81 4.38
C GLU A 34 9.59 6.42 3.49
N ARG A 35 8.36 6.54 4.03
CA ARG A 35 7.25 7.17 3.32
C ARG A 35 7.52 8.64 3.02
N ASN A 36 8.14 9.38 3.95
CA ASN A 36 8.50 10.77 3.74
C ASN A 36 9.59 10.92 2.68
N ALA A 37 10.59 10.03 2.67
CA ALA A 37 11.61 10.02 1.62
C ALA A 37 10.99 9.80 0.22
N ILE A 38 10.01 8.90 0.10
CA ILE A 38 9.27 8.72 -1.15
C ILE A 38 8.49 9.98 -1.55
N ASP A 39 7.91 10.69 -0.58
CA ASP A 39 7.20 11.95 -0.85
C ASP A 39 8.16 13.06 -1.33
N GLU A 40 9.40 13.09 -0.84
CA GLU A 40 10.47 13.96 -1.37
C GLU A 40 10.84 13.58 -2.81
N ASP A 41 11.01 12.30 -3.11
CA ASP A 41 11.29 11.81 -4.46
C ASP A 41 10.15 12.14 -5.45
N PHE A 42 8.89 12.08 -5.00
CA PHE A 42 7.75 12.54 -5.79
C PHE A 42 7.88 14.03 -6.12
N ASN A 43 8.20 14.87 -5.15
CA ASN A 43 8.35 16.31 -5.35
C ASN A 43 9.47 16.64 -6.35
N LEU A 44 10.60 15.92 -6.27
CA LEU A 44 11.68 16.05 -7.24
C LEU A 44 11.21 15.64 -8.65
N ASN A 45 10.53 14.51 -8.76
CA ASN A 45 10.04 13.99 -10.04
C ASN A 45 8.96 14.90 -10.67
N GLU A 46 8.15 15.58 -9.87
CA GLU A 46 7.17 16.56 -10.36
C GLU A 46 7.82 17.75 -11.08
N THR A 47 9.10 18.04 -10.82
CA THR A 47 9.85 19.06 -11.59
C THR A 47 9.92 18.70 -13.08
N LEU A 48 10.17 17.43 -13.42
CA LEU A 48 10.19 16.95 -14.81
C LEU A 48 8.81 17.07 -15.46
N LYS A 49 7.75 16.74 -14.72
CA LYS A 49 6.37 16.91 -15.18
C LYS A 49 6.08 18.38 -15.50
N ASN A 50 6.48 19.28 -14.60
CA ASN A 50 6.23 20.72 -14.75
C ASN A 50 6.96 21.30 -15.96
N GLU A 51 8.21 20.89 -16.22
CA GLU A 51 8.94 21.27 -17.44
C GLU A 51 8.21 20.83 -18.71
N VAL A 52 7.74 19.58 -18.76
CA VAL A 52 6.95 19.07 -19.88
C VAL A 52 5.63 19.83 -20.03
N PHE A 53 4.94 20.12 -18.93
CA PHE A 53 3.67 20.84 -18.93
C PHE A 53 3.82 22.30 -19.36
N ASN A 54 4.93 22.95 -19.02
CA ASN A 54 5.23 24.31 -19.48
C ASN A 54 5.33 24.36 -21.01
N ASP A 55 6.03 23.40 -21.62
CA ASP A 55 6.18 23.31 -23.08
C ASP A 55 4.85 22.96 -23.77
N LEU A 56 4.06 22.07 -23.16
CA LEU A 56 2.71 21.75 -23.65
C LEU A 56 1.75 22.94 -23.52
N THR A 57 1.90 23.79 -22.51
CA THR A 57 1.05 24.98 -22.33
C THR A 57 1.32 26.03 -23.41
N GLN A 58 2.57 26.15 -23.87
CA GLN A 58 2.92 27.05 -24.97
C GLN A 58 2.34 26.61 -26.32
N THR A 59 2.01 25.32 -26.46
CA THR A 59 1.62 24.70 -27.73
C THR A 59 0.23 24.08 -27.74
N GLY A 60 -0.49 24.11 -26.60
CA GLY A 60 -1.66 23.28 -26.35
C GLY A 60 -2.81 24.01 -25.66
N ASP A 61 -3.98 23.37 -25.74
CA ASP A 61 -5.23 23.79 -25.09
C ASP A 61 -5.23 23.32 -23.62
N SER A 62 -5.61 24.20 -22.69
CA SER A 62 -5.76 23.91 -21.25
C SER A 62 -6.64 22.67 -20.99
N ALA A 63 -7.67 22.46 -21.82
CA ALA A 63 -8.54 21.28 -21.71
C ALA A 63 -7.80 19.95 -21.96
N VAL A 64 -6.66 19.98 -22.66
CA VAL A 64 -5.85 18.78 -22.89
C VAL A 64 -4.92 18.49 -21.72
N LEU A 65 -4.36 19.52 -21.08
CA LEU A 65 -3.55 19.35 -19.87
C LEU A 65 -4.37 18.70 -18.75
N GLU A 66 -5.61 19.14 -18.55
CA GLU A 66 -6.54 18.54 -17.58
C GLU A 66 -6.78 17.05 -17.88
N LYS A 67 -6.91 16.67 -19.17
CA LYS A 67 -7.06 15.27 -19.57
C LYS A 67 -5.81 14.44 -19.26
N ILE A 68 -4.62 15.01 -19.41
CA ILE A 68 -3.35 14.34 -19.07
C ILE A 68 -3.27 14.11 -17.56
N GLU A 69 -3.56 15.13 -16.75
CA GLU A 69 -3.57 15.01 -15.29
C GLU A 69 -4.59 13.99 -14.79
N LYS A 70 -5.81 14.02 -15.35
CA LYS A 70 -6.85 13.03 -15.06
C LYS A 70 -6.39 11.62 -15.42
N ASN A 71 -5.69 11.46 -16.54
CA ASN A 71 -5.12 10.17 -16.93
C ASN A 71 -4.09 9.70 -15.89
N LEU A 72 -3.13 10.53 -15.50
CA LEU A 72 -2.16 10.21 -14.45
C LEU A 72 -2.83 9.84 -13.13
N ALA A 73 -3.80 10.62 -12.66
CA ALA A 73 -4.53 10.36 -11.42
C ALA A 73 -5.22 8.99 -11.43
N GLN A 74 -5.88 8.65 -12.55
CA GLN A 74 -6.53 7.36 -12.73
C GLN A 74 -5.51 6.20 -12.83
N ASN A 75 -4.36 6.41 -13.47
CA ASN A 75 -3.29 5.41 -13.48
C ASN A 75 -2.80 5.12 -12.06
N SER A 76 -2.71 6.16 -11.23
CA SER A 76 -2.25 6.03 -9.84
C SER A 76 -3.24 5.20 -9.03
N GLN A 77 -4.54 5.46 -9.20
CA GLN A 77 -5.60 4.66 -8.58
C GLN A 77 -5.52 3.19 -8.97
N LEU A 78 -5.28 2.89 -10.26
CA LEU A 78 -5.12 1.52 -10.74
C LEU A 78 -3.87 0.84 -10.18
N CYS A 79 -2.72 1.53 -10.16
CA CYS A 79 -1.49 0.99 -9.57
C CYS A 79 -1.67 0.70 -8.08
N ARG A 80 -2.25 1.62 -7.32
CA ARG A 80 -2.50 1.43 -5.90
C ARG A 80 -3.44 0.27 -5.61
N LEU A 81 -4.51 0.13 -6.41
CA LEU A 81 -5.44 -1.00 -6.29
C LEU A 81 -4.73 -2.33 -6.55
N GLU A 82 -3.95 -2.41 -7.62
CA GLU A 82 -3.19 -3.60 -8.00
C GLU A 82 -2.22 -4.04 -6.89
N THR A 83 -1.41 -3.11 -6.39
CA THR A 83 -0.45 -3.36 -5.30
C THR A 83 -1.17 -3.86 -4.06
N ARG A 84 -2.27 -3.21 -3.65
CA ARG A 84 -3.07 -3.65 -2.50
C ARG A 84 -3.59 -5.07 -2.66
N LEU A 85 -4.19 -5.40 -3.80
CA LEU A 85 -4.75 -6.72 -4.06
C LEU A 85 -3.67 -7.81 -3.99
N ARG A 86 -2.50 -7.55 -4.59
CA ARG A 86 -1.35 -8.47 -4.55
C ARG A 86 -0.87 -8.69 -3.11
N MET A 87 -0.66 -7.61 -2.36
CA MET A 87 -0.21 -7.73 -0.96
C MET A 87 -1.25 -8.42 -0.07
N GLN A 88 -2.55 -8.20 -0.30
CA GLN A 88 -3.60 -8.94 0.41
C GLN A 88 -3.54 -10.44 0.12
N LEU A 89 -3.29 -10.80 -1.15
CA LEU A 89 -3.15 -12.19 -1.56
C LEU A 89 -1.91 -12.84 -0.92
N ASP A 90 -0.76 -12.17 -0.95
CA ASP A 90 0.48 -12.65 -0.32
C ASP A 90 0.32 -12.86 1.19
N ARG A 91 -0.41 -11.96 1.85
CA ARG A 91 -0.75 -12.09 3.28
C ARG A 91 -1.62 -13.31 3.54
N LEU A 92 -2.65 -13.56 2.74
CA LEU A 92 -3.47 -14.77 2.89
C LEU A 92 -2.68 -16.06 2.66
N HIS A 93 -1.79 -16.07 1.67
CA HIS A 93 -0.88 -17.20 1.45
C HIS A 93 0.02 -17.44 2.66
N SER A 94 0.61 -16.37 3.21
CA SER A 94 1.45 -16.47 4.41
C SER A 94 0.69 -17.00 5.63
N LEU A 95 -0.57 -16.57 5.82
CA LEU A 95 -1.44 -17.07 6.89
C LEU A 95 -1.79 -18.55 6.72
N SER A 96 -2.06 -18.99 5.49
CA SER A 96 -2.37 -20.40 5.19
C SER A 96 -1.23 -21.36 5.52
N MET A 97 0.02 -20.88 5.47
CA MET A 97 1.22 -21.69 5.70
C MET A 97 1.67 -21.69 7.16
N SER A 98 1.29 -20.68 7.95
CA SER A 98 1.88 -20.42 9.27
C SER A 98 0.99 -20.74 10.46
N ASN A 99 -0.31 -21.00 10.25
CA ASN A 99 -1.24 -21.15 11.35
C ASN A 99 -2.20 -22.33 11.15
N GLU A 100 -1.98 -23.39 11.94
CA GLU A 100 -2.78 -24.62 11.91
C GLU A 100 -4.22 -24.42 12.38
N ASN A 101 -4.51 -23.34 13.12
CA ASN A 101 -5.80 -23.04 13.71
C ASN A 101 -6.68 -22.11 12.86
N VAL A 102 -6.32 -21.84 11.60
CA VAL A 102 -7.14 -20.97 10.74
C VAL A 102 -8.18 -21.77 9.97
N ASP A 103 -9.36 -21.18 9.81
CA ASP A 103 -10.40 -21.65 8.90
C ASP A 103 -9.89 -21.66 7.45
N LYS A 104 -9.51 -22.87 6.99
CA LYS A 104 -8.97 -23.12 5.65
C LYS A 104 -9.99 -22.87 4.55
N GLU A 105 -11.28 -23.08 4.81
CA GLU A 105 -12.34 -22.82 3.84
C GLU A 105 -12.49 -21.31 3.62
N LEU A 106 -12.50 -20.54 4.71
CA LEU A 106 -12.54 -19.08 4.65
C LEU A 106 -11.31 -18.50 3.91
N ILE A 107 -10.10 -19.00 4.20
CA ILE A 107 -8.88 -18.58 3.49
C ILE A 107 -9.05 -18.86 1.99
N THR A 108 -9.41 -20.09 1.63
CA THR A 108 -9.58 -20.50 0.23
C THR A 108 -10.59 -19.59 -0.49
N ALA A 109 -11.75 -19.35 0.11
CA ALA A 109 -12.78 -18.49 -0.45
C ALA A 109 -12.29 -17.04 -0.66
N ARG A 110 -11.53 -16.49 0.28
CA ARG A 110 -10.95 -15.14 0.16
C ARG A 110 -9.85 -15.07 -0.90
N THR A 111 -8.99 -16.08 -0.97
CA THR A 111 -7.95 -16.20 -2.00
C THR A 111 -8.55 -16.22 -3.41
N GLU A 112 -9.58 -17.05 -3.64
CA GLU A 112 -10.25 -17.12 -4.94
C GLU A 112 -10.99 -15.82 -5.29
N ARG A 113 -11.48 -15.08 -4.30
CA ARG A 113 -12.04 -13.75 -4.52
C ARG A 113 -10.98 -12.73 -4.94
N LEU A 114 -9.82 -12.71 -4.28
CA LEU A 114 -8.73 -11.78 -4.62
C LEU A 114 -8.15 -12.07 -6.01
N LYS A 115 -8.01 -13.34 -6.39
CA LYS A 115 -7.58 -13.72 -7.74
C LYS A 115 -8.54 -13.18 -8.80
N ARG A 116 -9.85 -13.37 -8.63
CA ARG A 116 -10.85 -12.78 -9.52
C ARG A 116 -10.75 -11.25 -9.61
N GLN A 117 -10.52 -10.57 -8.49
CA GLN A 117 -10.32 -9.11 -8.49
C GLN A 117 -9.04 -8.69 -9.24
N LEU A 118 -7.97 -9.49 -9.18
CA LEU A 118 -6.75 -9.26 -9.97
C LEU A 118 -6.97 -9.52 -11.46
N ASP A 119 -7.79 -10.50 -11.82
CA ASP A 119 -8.19 -10.74 -13.21
C ASP A 119 -8.98 -9.55 -13.76
N ASP A 120 -9.98 -9.06 -13.00
CA ASP A 120 -10.75 -7.87 -13.34
C ASP A 120 -9.85 -6.63 -13.46
N GLN A 121 -8.91 -6.45 -12.52
CA GLN A 121 -7.94 -5.36 -12.56
C GLN A 121 -7.05 -5.45 -13.80
N THR A 122 -6.65 -6.65 -14.21
CA THR A 122 -5.83 -6.86 -15.42
C THR A 122 -6.58 -6.41 -16.67
N ILE A 123 -7.88 -6.66 -16.75
CA ILE A 123 -8.73 -6.19 -17.85
C ILE A 123 -8.79 -4.65 -17.85
N LEU A 124 -9.02 -4.04 -16.68
CA LEU A 124 -9.03 -2.58 -16.53
C LEU A 124 -7.69 -1.96 -16.92
N ARG A 125 -6.58 -2.58 -16.50
CA ARG A 125 -5.22 -2.16 -16.85
C ARG A 125 -5.01 -2.14 -18.36
N ARG A 126 -5.38 -3.21 -19.08
CA ARG A 126 -5.25 -3.26 -20.54
C ARG A 126 -6.05 -2.17 -21.25
N ALA A 127 -7.26 -1.89 -20.78
CA ALA A 127 -8.07 -0.80 -21.32
C ALA A 127 -7.43 0.58 -21.06
N PHE A 128 -6.87 0.75 -19.86
CA PHE A 128 -6.16 1.94 -19.46
C PHE A 128 -4.88 2.16 -20.27
N ASP A 129 -4.05 1.12 -20.44
CA ASP A 129 -2.77 1.21 -21.14
C ASP A 129 -2.94 1.65 -22.60
N ARG A 130 -4.03 1.22 -23.26
CA ARG A 130 -4.38 1.73 -24.59
C ARG A 130 -4.64 3.23 -24.58
N ARG A 131 -5.37 3.73 -23.58
CA ARG A 131 -5.65 5.17 -23.45
C ARG A 131 -4.39 5.95 -23.06
N ASP A 132 -3.55 5.41 -22.18
CA ASP A 132 -2.28 6.01 -21.79
C ASP A 132 -1.34 6.15 -22.99
N ALA A 133 -1.30 5.14 -23.87
CA ALA A 133 -0.53 5.19 -25.11
C ALA A 133 -1.03 6.28 -26.08
N GLU A 134 -2.34 6.52 -26.17
CA GLU A 134 -2.86 7.63 -26.97
C GLU A 134 -2.50 9.01 -26.37
N VAL A 135 -2.49 9.12 -25.05
CA VAL A 135 -2.01 10.32 -24.35
C VAL A 135 -0.51 10.53 -24.62
N ASP A 136 0.30 9.48 -24.58
CA ASP A 136 1.73 9.56 -24.92
C ASP A 136 1.96 10.01 -26.36
N LYS A 137 1.22 9.44 -27.32
CA LYS A 137 1.32 9.84 -28.73
C LYS A 137 1.02 11.33 -28.90
N TYR A 138 -0.03 11.81 -28.23
CA TYR A 138 -0.37 13.23 -28.24
C TYR A 138 0.77 14.08 -27.68
N ILE A 139 1.27 13.75 -26.48
CA ILE A 139 2.36 14.48 -25.82
C ILE A 139 3.61 14.48 -26.71
N PHE A 140 4.02 13.33 -27.22
CA PHE A 140 5.20 13.21 -28.05
C PHE A 140 5.11 13.98 -29.36
N SER A 141 3.91 14.12 -29.95
CA SER A 141 3.72 14.94 -31.16
C SER A 141 4.00 16.44 -30.95
N ARG A 142 4.05 16.90 -29.69
CA ARG A 142 4.24 18.31 -29.31
C ARG A 142 5.59 18.62 -28.69
N LEU A 143 6.37 17.59 -28.35
CA LEU A 143 7.64 17.73 -27.64
C LEU A 143 8.84 17.41 -28.53
N ASN A 144 9.98 18.04 -28.23
CA ASN A 144 11.28 17.65 -28.76
C ASN A 144 11.80 16.37 -28.10
N ASP A 145 12.90 15.80 -28.61
CA ASP A 145 13.40 14.50 -28.14
C ASP A 145 13.88 14.51 -26.68
N GLU A 146 14.43 15.63 -26.20
CA GLU A 146 14.83 15.80 -24.80
C GLU A 146 13.61 15.71 -23.87
N ARG A 147 12.55 16.48 -24.15
CA ARG A 147 11.32 16.51 -23.37
C ARG A 147 10.55 15.18 -23.45
N ARG A 148 10.59 14.49 -24.59
CA ARG A 148 10.05 13.12 -24.71
C ARG A 148 10.78 12.15 -23.78
N SER A 149 12.11 12.27 -23.68
CA SER A 149 12.92 11.45 -22.78
C SER A 149 12.56 11.73 -21.32
N GLN A 150 12.49 13.01 -20.93
CA GLN A 150 12.08 13.42 -19.59
C GLN A 150 10.67 12.95 -19.23
N TRP A 151 9.70 13.01 -20.15
CA TRP A 151 8.35 12.46 -19.93
C TRP A 151 8.38 10.96 -19.63
N ARG A 152 9.20 10.19 -20.35
CA ARG A 152 9.36 8.75 -20.10
C ARG A 152 9.94 8.50 -18.71
N ILE A 153 11.02 9.20 -18.36
CA ILE A 153 11.67 9.11 -17.04
C ILE A 153 10.67 9.47 -15.92
N TYR A 154 9.91 10.56 -16.11
CA TYR A 154 8.86 10.97 -15.19
C TYR A 154 7.87 9.84 -14.93
N LYS A 155 7.28 9.27 -15.98
CA LYS A 155 6.25 8.23 -15.84
C LYS A 155 6.79 6.95 -15.21
N GLU A 156 8.00 6.53 -15.58
CA GLU A 156 8.64 5.35 -15.02
C GLU A 156 8.89 5.52 -13.51
N THR A 157 9.52 6.63 -13.15
CA THR A 157 9.82 6.99 -11.75
C THR A 157 8.53 7.12 -10.95
N TRP A 158 7.56 7.85 -11.48
CA TRP A 158 6.26 8.07 -10.85
C TRP A 158 5.50 6.77 -10.59
N LYS A 159 5.51 5.82 -11.52
CA LYS A 159 4.86 4.51 -11.36
C LYS A 159 5.55 3.67 -10.29
N ARG A 160 6.89 3.68 -10.27
CA ARG A 160 7.70 3.01 -9.24
C ARG A 160 7.39 3.58 -7.85
N LEU A 161 7.50 4.90 -7.67
CA LEU A 161 7.20 5.58 -6.42
C LEU A 161 5.75 5.36 -5.95
N THR A 162 4.78 5.33 -6.88
CA THR A 162 3.37 5.04 -6.54
C THR A 162 3.21 3.64 -5.96
N THR A 163 3.94 2.67 -6.51
CA THR A 163 3.92 1.29 -6.03
C THR A 163 4.56 1.20 -4.65
N GLU A 164 5.78 1.72 -4.51
CA GLU A 164 6.53 1.72 -3.24
C GLU A 164 5.76 2.42 -2.11
N ARG A 165 5.18 3.59 -2.38
CA ARG A 165 4.34 4.32 -1.41
C ARG A 165 3.14 3.49 -0.95
N GLN A 166 2.43 2.85 -1.89
CA GLN A 166 1.29 2.02 -1.55
C GLN A 166 1.69 0.80 -0.73
N GLU A 167 2.85 0.21 -0.98
CA GLU A 167 3.33 -0.90 -0.17
C GLU A 167 3.65 -0.47 1.26
N ILE A 168 4.26 0.69 1.44
CA ILE A 168 4.49 1.27 2.77
C ILE A 168 3.16 1.55 3.47
N ASP A 169 2.20 2.17 2.78
CA ASP A 169 0.87 2.45 3.33
C ASP A 169 0.17 1.16 3.82
N GLU A 170 0.27 0.06 3.06
CA GLU A 170 -0.27 -1.25 3.47
C GLU A 170 0.45 -1.85 4.69
N ARG A 171 1.78 -1.69 4.78
CA ARG A 171 2.58 -2.15 5.93
C ARG A 171 2.28 -1.32 7.19
N LEU A 172 2.16 0.00 7.05
CA LEU A 172 1.76 0.91 8.13
C LEU A 172 0.36 0.58 8.63
N PHE A 173 -0.61 0.41 7.73
CA PHE A 173 -1.98 0.03 8.09
C PHE A 173 -1.98 -1.27 8.92
N LEU A 174 -1.29 -2.31 8.45
CA LEU A 174 -1.21 -3.58 9.17
C LEU A 174 -0.54 -3.44 10.54
N GLY A 175 0.57 -2.71 10.63
CA GLY A 175 1.26 -2.49 11.91
C GLY A 175 0.38 -1.78 12.93
N ARG A 176 -0.41 -0.79 12.50
CA ARG A 176 -1.36 -0.07 13.35
C ARG A 176 -2.48 -0.98 13.83
N GLU A 177 -3.04 -1.80 12.93
CA GLU A 177 -4.06 -2.79 13.31
C GLU A 177 -3.53 -3.83 14.30
N GLN A 178 -2.28 -4.29 14.13
CA GLN A 178 -1.64 -5.21 15.07
C GLN A 178 -1.46 -4.57 16.46
N ILE A 179 -1.02 -3.32 16.53
CA ILE A 179 -0.92 -2.59 17.81
C ILE A 179 -2.30 -2.43 18.45
N ASN A 180 -3.32 -2.05 17.68
CA ASN A 180 -4.68 -1.89 18.19
C ASN A 180 -5.21 -3.20 18.78
N ALA A 181 -5.02 -4.31 18.06
CA ALA A 181 -5.38 -5.64 18.54
C ALA A 181 -4.63 -5.99 19.84
N LEU A 182 -3.31 -5.81 19.89
CA LEU A 182 -2.50 -6.11 21.08
C LEU A 182 -2.87 -5.25 22.29
N ARG A 183 -3.30 -3.99 22.08
CA ARG A 183 -3.76 -3.10 23.16
C ARG A 183 -5.16 -3.46 23.67
N SER A 184 -6.01 -4.04 22.81
CA SER A 184 -7.37 -4.45 23.18
C SER A 184 -7.41 -5.69 24.07
N VAL A 185 -6.35 -6.50 24.07
CA VAL A 185 -6.21 -7.67 24.96
C VAL A 185 -5.84 -7.19 26.36
N GLN A 186 -6.81 -7.05 27.26
CA GLN A 186 -6.55 -6.90 28.69
C GLN A 186 -6.33 -8.28 29.33
N PRO A 187 -5.32 -8.46 30.20
CA PRO A 187 -5.23 -9.65 31.03
C PRO A 187 -6.37 -9.60 32.06
N HIS A 188 -7.26 -10.59 32.05
CA HIS A 188 -8.19 -10.79 33.16
C HIS A 188 -7.37 -11.27 34.37
N ILE A 189 -6.94 -10.34 35.22
CA ILE A 189 -6.46 -10.66 36.56
C ILE A 189 -7.71 -11.02 37.37
N SER A 190 -7.90 -12.31 37.65
CA SER A 190 -8.93 -12.76 38.56
C SER A 190 -8.55 -12.27 39.96
N LEU A 191 -9.11 -11.15 40.40
CA LEU A 191 -8.94 -10.68 41.77
C LEU A 191 -9.41 -11.79 42.72
N PRO A 192 -8.61 -12.20 43.71
CA PRO A 192 -9.03 -13.21 44.66
C PRO A 192 -10.28 -12.73 45.39
N TYR A 193 -11.32 -13.56 45.40
CA TYR A 193 -12.52 -13.37 46.21
C TYR A 193 -12.11 -13.17 47.67
N ILE A 194 -12.18 -11.93 48.16
CA ILE A 194 -12.10 -11.63 49.59
C ILE A 194 -13.44 -12.07 50.18
N ASN A 195 -13.50 -13.31 50.67
CA ASN A 195 -14.57 -13.73 51.57
C ASN A 195 -14.43 -12.96 52.89
N LYS A 196 -15.45 -12.16 53.21
CA LYS A 196 -15.68 -11.62 54.56
C LYS A 196 -16.36 -12.66 55.43
#